data_AF-A0A9E4VN21-F1
#
_entry.id   AF-A0A9E4VN21-F1
#
_cell.length_a   1.000
_cell.length_b   1.000
_cell.length_c   1.000
_cell.angle_alpha   90.00
_cell.angle_beta   90.00
_cell.angle_gamma   90.00
#
_symmetry.space_group_name_H-M   'P 1'
#
loop_
_entity.id
_entity.type
_entity.pdbx_description
1 polymer ?
#
loop_
_entity_poly.entity_id
_entity_poly.type
_entity_poly.pdbx_seq_one_letter_code
_entity_poly.pdbx_strand_id
1 'polypeptide(L)'
;MESPSYLFTSESVTEGHPDKLCDQISDAVLDAILKEDPMARVACETCTTTGLVIVMGEITTTSYIDMQQIVRSTIRDAGYVDSSYGFDYQSCGIVVSVHEQSPDIAHGVTRSLEVRSENSSDYEIEAIGAGDQGMMVGFACNETPELMPLPIALSHSICQKMAERRKDGTFPWMRPDGKSQVTVEYEYGKPKRVHTVIMSTQHNPEV
;
A
#
# COMPACT_ATOMS: atom_id res chain seq x y z
N MET A 1 -15.60 26.32 5.45
CA MET A 1 -14.60 26.75 6.44
C MET A 1 -14.49 28.27 6.39
N GLU A 2 -14.56 28.94 7.54
CA GLU A 2 -14.62 30.41 7.62
C GLU A 2 -13.26 31.07 7.91
N SER A 3 -12.20 30.28 8.14
CA SER A 3 -10.87 30.83 8.44
C SER A 3 -10.33 31.66 7.27
N PRO A 4 -9.92 32.93 7.50
CA PRO A 4 -9.30 33.77 6.48
C PRO A 4 -8.02 33.18 5.90
N SER A 5 -7.25 32.43 6.70
CA SER A 5 -6.06 31.71 6.22
C SER A 5 -5.72 30.57 7.17
N TYR A 6 -5.31 29.43 6.63
CA TYR A 6 -4.67 28.36 7.39
C TYR A 6 -3.71 27.56 6.50
N LEU A 7 -2.75 26.88 7.14
CA LEU A 7 -1.83 25.98 6.47
C LEU A 7 -2.25 24.54 6.73
N PHE A 8 -2.34 23.74 5.66
CA PHE A 8 -2.61 22.31 5.74
C PHE A 8 -1.50 21.54 5.04
N THR A 9 -1.08 20.43 5.65
CA THR A 9 0.07 19.64 5.16
C THR A 9 -0.34 18.20 4.95
N SER A 10 0.11 17.63 3.84
CA SER A 10 0.09 16.18 3.60
C SER A 10 1.45 15.73 3.08
N GLU A 11 1.69 14.43 3.16
CA GLU A 11 2.93 13.79 2.74
C GLU A 11 2.66 12.51 1.97
N SER A 12 3.70 12.01 1.29
CA SER A 12 3.70 10.75 0.56
C SER A 12 5.11 10.16 0.57
N VAL A 13 5.19 8.88 0.24
CA VAL A 13 6.46 8.17 0.04
C VAL A 13 6.45 7.45 -1.32
N THR A 14 7.63 7.10 -1.83
CA THR A 14 7.78 6.34 -3.08
C THR A 14 7.50 4.85 -2.86
N GLU A 15 7.36 4.12 -3.97
CA GLU A 15 7.34 2.65 -4.00
C GLU A 15 8.57 1.98 -3.37
N GLY A 16 9.68 2.70 -3.20
CA GLY A 16 10.88 2.18 -2.56
C GLY A 16 10.89 2.35 -1.04
N HIS A 17 9.98 3.12 -0.44
CA HIS A 17 9.91 3.23 1.01
C HIS A 17 9.65 1.87 1.65
N PRO A 18 10.35 1.46 2.72
CA PRO A 18 10.25 0.10 3.27
C PRO A 18 8.82 -0.29 3.65
N ASP A 19 8.03 0.63 4.22
CA ASP A 19 6.62 0.34 4.53
C ASP A 19 5.79 0.14 3.26
N LYS A 20 5.99 0.96 2.23
CA LYS A 20 5.30 0.77 0.93
C LYS A 20 5.79 -0.44 0.16
N LEU A 21 7.02 -0.87 0.38
CA LEU A 21 7.52 -2.12 -0.16
C LEU A 21 6.83 -3.31 0.51
N CYS A 22 6.56 -3.24 1.81
CA CYS A 22 5.76 -4.25 2.51
C CYS A 22 4.33 -4.32 1.97
N ASP A 23 3.67 -3.16 1.81
CA ASP A 23 2.33 -3.09 1.19
C ASP A 23 2.32 -3.77 -0.19
N GLN A 24 3.27 -3.42 -1.07
CA GLN A 24 3.37 -3.98 -2.41
C GLN A 24 3.64 -5.49 -2.41
N ILE A 25 4.43 -6.01 -1.47
CA ILE A 25 4.69 -7.45 -1.36
C ILE A 25 3.42 -8.18 -0.92
N SER A 26 2.73 -7.66 0.10
CA SER A 26 1.47 -8.22 0.58
C SER A 26 0.40 -8.25 -0.52
N ASP A 27 0.25 -7.15 -1.26
CA ASP A 27 -0.70 -7.07 -2.38
C ASP A 27 -0.26 -7.95 -3.57
N ALA A 28 1.03 -8.08 -3.85
CA ALA A 28 1.51 -8.98 -4.91
C ALA A 28 1.23 -10.46 -4.58
N VAL A 29 1.29 -10.84 -3.30
CA VAL A 29 0.87 -12.17 -2.84
C VAL A 29 -0.64 -12.35 -3.01
N LEU A 30 -1.44 -11.35 -2.61
CA LEU A 30 -2.89 -11.33 -2.81
C LEU A 30 -3.25 -11.53 -4.30
N ASP A 31 -2.65 -10.73 -5.19
CA ASP A 31 -2.90 -10.78 -6.63
C ASP A 31 -2.55 -12.15 -7.23
N ALA A 32 -1.41 -12.72 -6.83
CA ALA A 32 -0.98 -14.02 -7.31
C ALA A 32 -1.96 -15.13 -6.90
N ILE A 33 -2.52 -15.05 -5.69
CA ILE A 33 -3.50 -16.02 -5.20
C ILE A 33 -4.85 -15.81 -5.91
N LEU A 34 -5.39 -14.59 -5.92
CA LEU A 34 -6.71 -14.30 -6.49
C LEU A 34 -6.78 -14.57 -8.00
N LYS A 35 -5.65 -14.51 -8.69
CA LYS A 35 -5.55 -14.89 -10.11
C LYS A 35 -5.88 -16.38 -10.34
N GLU A 36 -5.49 -17.25 -9.42
CA GLU A 36 -5.68 -18.70 -9.54
C GLU A 36 -6.91 -19.18 -8.75
N ASP A 37 -7.20 -18.56 -7.61
CA ASP A 37 -8.32 -18.86 -6.72
C ASP A 37 -9.05 -17.57 -6.31
N PRO A 38 -10.05 -17.12 -7.10
CA PRO A 38 -10.80 -15.89 -6.83
C PRO A 38 -11.60 -15.90 -5.52
N MET A 39 -11.79 -17.08 -4.92
CA MET A 39 -12.53 -17.24 -3.66
C MET A 39 -11.60 -17.40 -2.45
N ALA A 40 -10.28 -17.29 -2.66
CA ALA A 40 -9.29 -17.35 -1.60
C ALA A 40 -9.51 -16.25 -0.55
N ARG A 41 -9.06 -16.53 0.67
CA ARG A 41 -9.01 -15.58 1.77
C ARG A 41 -7.56 -15.31 2.11
N VAL A 42 -7.16 -14.05 2.05
CA VAL A 42 -5.76 -13.64 2.20
C VAL A 42 -5.69 -12.48 3.18
N ALA A 43 -5.05 -12.73 4.31
CA ALA A 43 -4.55 -11.70 5.22
C ALA A 43 -3.03 -11.86 5.27
N CYS A 44 -2.34 -11.20 4.33
CA CYS A 44 -0.90 -11.30 4.14
C CYS A 44 -0.21 -10.08 4.73
N GLU A 45 0.59 -10.29 5.75
CA GLU A 45 1.39 -9.26 6.41
C GLU A 45 2.85 -9.39 5.97
N THR A 46 3.47 -8.26 5.67
CA THR A 46 4.89 -8.21 5.33
C THR A 46 5.60 -7.25 6.27
N CYS A 47 6.77 -7.64 6.79
CA CYS A 47 7.70 -6.71 7.38
C CYS A 47 9.10 -6.89 6.79
N THR A 48 9.87 -5.82 6.76
CA THR A 48 11.20 -5.82 6.15
C THR A 48 12.21 -5.08 7.02
N THR A 49 13.45 -5.53 6.96
CA THR A 49 14.61 -4.86 7.53
C THR A 49 15.84 -5.18 6.69
N THR A 50 17.02 -4.69 7.09
CA THR A 50 18.26 -4.89 6.33
C THR A 50 18.52 -6.36 6.03
N GLY A 51 18.39 -6.74 4.76
CA GLY A 51 18.66 -8.08 4.26
C GLY A 51 17.60 -9.14 4.59
N LEU A 52 16.42 -8.77 5.12
CA LEU A 52 15.39 -9.73 5.51
C LEU A 52 13.98 -9.23 5.17
N VAL A 53 13.19 -10.10 4.53
CA VAL A 53 11.74 -9.97 4.41
C VAL A 53 11.06 -11.11 5.16
N ILE A 54 10.02 -10.78 5.94
CA ILE A 54 9.17 -11.77 6.58
C ILE A 54 7.77 -11.60 6.02
N VAL A 55 7.23 -12.66 5.42
CA VAL A 55 5.85 -12.77 4.96
C VAL A 55 5.11 -13.67 5.93
N MET A 56 4.03 -13.19 6.53
CA MET A 56 3.27 -13.90 7.56
C MET A 56 1.77 -13.65 7.45
N GLY A 57 0.97 -14.39 8.21
CA GLY A 57 -0.47 -14.18 8.30
C GLY A 57 -1.30 -15.40 7.92
N GLU A 58 -2.54 -15.15 7.52
CA GLU A 58 -3.57 -16.17 7.32
C GLU A 58 -3.97 -16.25 5.86
N ILE A 59 -3.70 -17.40 5.22
CA ILE A 59 -4.04 -17.64 3.81
C ILE A 59 -4.79 -18.95 3.69
N THR A 60 -6.02 -18.88 3.17
CA THR A 60 -6.84 -20.02 2.81
C THR A 60 -7.07 -20.00 1.30
N THR A 61 -6.43 -20.91 0.59
CA THR A 61 -6.53 -21.06 -0.87
C THR A 61 -6.29 -22.50 -1.28
N THR A 62 -6.78 -22.89 -2.46
CA THR A 62 -6.47 -24.17 -3.10
C THR A 62 -5.23 -24.13 -3.99
N SER A 63 -4.70 -22.94 -4.24
CA SER A 63 -3.58 -22.70 -5.17
C SER A 63 -2.22 -22.74 -4.49
N TYR A 64 -1.21 -23.25 -5.20
CA TYR A 64 0.18 -23.12 -4.80
C TYR A 64 0.78 -21.86 -5.42
N ILE A 65 1.45 -21.03 -4.61
CA ILE A 65 2.18 -19.86 -5.08
C ILE A 65 3.64 -19.89 -4.61
N ASP A 66 4.55 -19.45 -5.47
CA ASP A 66 5.96 -19.26 -5.11
C ASP A 66 6.16 -17.89 -4.44
N MET A 67 5.97 -17.85 -3.11
CA MET A 67 6.17 -16.63 -2.30
C MET A 67 7.56 -16.02 -2.50
N GLN A 68 8.60 -16.86 -2.65
CA GLN A 68 9.98 -16.37 -2.79
C GLN A 68 10.14 -15.60 -4.09
N GLN A 69 9.63 -16.15 -5.20
CA GLN A 69 9.69 -15.50 -6.50
C GLN A 69 8.88 -14.20 -6.54
N ILE A 70 7.68 -14.19 -5.93
CA ILE A 70 6.83 -13.00 -5.85
C ILE A 70 7.56 -11.89 -5.10
N VAL A 71 8.01 -12.16 -3.87
CA VAL A 71 8.74 -11.18 -3.04
C VAL A 71 9.95 -10.61 -3.80
N ARG A 72 10.78 -11.47 -4.40
CA ARG A 72 11.98 -11.01 -5.14
C ARG A 72 11.62 -10.16 -6.36
N SER A 73 10.55 -10.52 -7.07
CA SER A 73 10.11 -9.76 -8.25
C SER A 73 9.60 -8.38 -7.84
N THR A 74 8.81 -8.30 -6.76
CA THR A 74 8.32 -7.01 -6.22
C THR A 74 9.47 -6.10 -5.79
N ILE A 75 10.48 -6.63 -5.07
CA ILE A 75 11.66 -5.87 -4.65
C ILE A 75 12.47 -5.36 -5.85
N ARG A 76 12.66 -6.21 -6.86
CA ARG A 76 13.33 -5.83 -8.11
C ARG A 76 12.59 -4.71 -8.83
N ASP A 77 11.26 -4.82 -8.93
CA ASP A 77 10.42 -3.88 -9.69
C ASP A 77 10.29 -2.52 -8.97
N ALA A 78 10.39 -2.50 -7.64
CA ALA A 78 10.58 -1.29 -6.84
C ALA A 78 11.97 -0.64 -7.07
N GLY A 79 12.96 -1.39 -7.56
CA GLY A 79 14.28 -0.90 -7.98
C GLY A 79 15.44 -1.24 -7.05
N TYR A 80 15.24 -2.13 -6.07
CA TYR A 80 16.32 -2.62 -5.20
C TYR A 80 17.11 -3.74 -5.89
N VAL A 81 17.97 -3.34 -6.83
CA VAL A 81 18.73 -4.22 -7.72
C VAL A 81 20.24 -4.21 -7.50
N ASP A 82 20.70 -3.48 -6.49
CA ASP A 82 22.12 -3.32 -6.16
C ASP A 82 22.30 -3.28 -4.64
N SER A 83 23.16 -4.14 -4.11
CA SER A 83 23.46 -4.23 -2.68
C SER A 83 23.94 -2.91 -2.05
N SER A 84 24.54 -2.02 -2.84
CA SER A 84 24.99 -0.69 -2.39
C SER A 84 23.84 0.25 -2.00
N TYR A 85 22.60 -0.12 -2.33
CA TYR A 85 21.39 0.61 -1.92
C TYR A 85 20.98 0.28 -0.48
N GLY A 86 21.64 -0.69 0.16
CA GLY A 86 21.34 -1.20 1.50
C GLY A 86 20.31 -2.33 1.52
N PHE A 87 19.76 -2.68 0.36
CA PHE A 87 18.80 -3.77 0.16
C PHE A 87 18.84 -4.25 -1.29
N ASP A 88 18.77 -5.57 -1.51
CA ASP A 88 18.88 -6.17 -2.84
C ASP A 88 18.01 -7.43 -2.95
N TYR A 89 17.25 -7.50 -4.05
CA TYR A 89 16.32 -8.61 -4.33
C TYR A 89 17.01 -9.97 -4.49
N GLN A 90 18.30 -10.03 -4.84
CA GLN A 90 19.00 -11.31 -5.03
C GLN A 90 19.52 -11.86 -3.70
N SER A 91 20.05 -11.00 -2.84
CA SER A 91 20.75 -11.40 -1.62
C SER A 91 19.88 -11.38 -0.35
N CYS A 92 18.71 -10.74 -0.36
CA CYS A 92 17.84 -10.72 0.81
C CYS A 92 17.35 -12.12 1.20
N GLY A 93 17.36 -12.39 2.52
CA GLY A 93 16.67 -13.53 3.11
C GLY A 93 15.16 -13.31 3.10
N ILE A 94 14.41 -14.38 2.90
CA ILE A 94 12.95 -14.35 2.89
C ILE A 94 12.45 -15.48 3.78
N VAL A 95 11.71 -15.11 4.82
CA VAL A 95 11.07 -16.03 5.76
C VAL A 95 9.58 -16.01 5.50
N VAL A 96 8.99 -17.20 5.37
CA VAL A 96 7.55 -17.36 5.16
C VAL A 96 6.98 -18.07 6.38
N SER A 97 6.02 -17.44 7.04
CA SER A 97 5.33 -17.93 8.24
C SER A 97 3.83 -17.73 8.10
N VAL A 98 3.22 -18.46 7.17
CA VAL A 98 1.79 -18.41 6.84
C VAL A 98 1.09 -19.66 7.38
N HIS A 99 -0.13 -19.49 7.91
CA HIS A 99 -1.02 -20.59 8.29
C HIS A 99 -2.42 -20.39 7.71
N GLU A 100 -3.28 -21.41 7.83
CA GLU A 100 -4.69 -21.29 7.41
C GLU A 100 -5.46 -20.34 8.33
N GLN A 101 -6.53 -19.74 7.81
CA GLN A 101 -7.44 -18.90 8.59
C GLN A 101 -8.08 -19.69 9.75
N SER A 102 -8.28 -19.03 10.90
CA SER A 102 -8.98 -19.64 12.03
C SER A 102 -10.39 -20.14 11.63
N PRO A 103 -10.77 -21.39 11.96
CA PRO A 103 -12.11 -21.91 11.69
C PRO A 103 -13.24 -21.04 12.27
N ASP A 104 -13.03 -20.44 13.44
CA ASP A 104 -14.02 -19.58 14.10
C ASP A 104 -14.30 -18.31 13.30
N ILE A 105 -13.25 -17.68 12.77
CA ILE A 105 -13.35 -16.53 11.86
C ILE A 105 -14.02 -16.98 10.56
N ALA A 106 -13.59 -18.13 10.02
CA ALA A 106 -14.11 -18.63 8.76
C ALA A 106 -15.63 -18.87 8.83
N HIS A 107 -16.14 -19.44 9.93
CA HIS A 107 -17.56 -19.63 10.16
C HIS A 107 -18.33 -18.31 10.30
N GLY A 108 -17.79 -17.34 11.04
CA GLY A 108 -18.43 -16.03 11.24
C GLY A 108 -18.58 -15.21 9.95
N VAL A 109 -17.61 -15.32 9.03
CA VAL A 109 -17.64 -14.61 7.74
C VAL A 109 -18.52 -15.33 6.72
N THR A 110 -18.42 -16.66 6.62
CA THR A 110 -19.15 -17.44 5.61
C THR A 110 -20.65 -17.42 5.81
N ARG A 111 -21.09 -17.28 7.07
CA ARG A 111 -22.50 -17.15 7.44
C ARG A 111 -22.64 -15.99 8.40
N SER A 112 -23.19 -14.90 7.87
CA SER A 112 -23.52 -13.69 8.62
C SER A 112 -24.39 -13.97 9.86
N LEU A 113 -24.48 -12.98 10.75
CA LEU A 113 -25.34 -13.11 11.93
C LEU A 113 -26.81 -13.23 11.52
N GLU A 114 -27.22 -12.45 10.53
CA GLU A 114 -28.56 -12.33 9.99
C GLU A 114 -29.08 -13.68 9.48
N VAL A 115 -28.24 -14.40 8.72
CA VAL A 115 -28.55 -15.75 8.19
C VAL A 115 -28.55 -16.82 9.28
N ARG A 116 -27.82 -16.62 10.38
CA ARG A 116 -27.83 -17.55 11.52
C ARG A 116 -29.03 -17.33 12.45
N SER A 117 -29.58 -16.11 12.49
CA SER A 117 -30.66 -15.73 13.42
C SER A 117 -32.08 -15.88 12.85
N GLU A 118 -32.29 -15.81 11.53
CA GLU A 118 -33.63 -15.87 10.91
C GLU A 118 -33.65 -16.61 9.55
N ASN A 119 -34.83 -17.08 9.12
CA ASN A 119 -35.06 -17.60 7.76
C ASN A 119 -35.09 -16.42 6.76
N SER A 120 -33.92 -15.89 6.39
CA SER A 120 -33.80 -14.75 5.49
C SER A 120 -34.34 -15.07 4.08
N SER A 121 -35.04 -14.10 3.48
CA SER A 121 -35.63 -14.22 2.15
C SER A 121 -34.69 -13.81 1.01
N ASP A 122 -33.60 -13.10 1.31
CA ASP A 122 -32.58 -12.65 0.34
C ASP A 122 -31.18 -13.20 0.70
N TYR A 123 -31.06 -14.52 0.61
CA TYR A 123 -29.87 -15.29 0.99
C TYR A 123 -28.60 -14.87 0.23
N GLU A 124 -28.69 -14.28 -0.97
CA GLU A 124 -27.51 -13.97 -1.79
C GLU A 124 -26.73 -12.74 -1.30
N ILE A 125 -27.40 -11.71 -0.78
CA ILE A 125 -26.74 -10.45 -0.35
C ILE A 125 -26.32 -10.53 1.11
N GLU A 126 -27.16 -11.14 1.95
CA GLU A 126 -26.94 -11.19 3.41
C GLU A 126 -26.07 -12.37 3.84
N ALA A 127 -25.62 -13.24 2.93
CA ALA A 127 -24.86 -14.44 3.29
C ALA A 127 -23.53 -14.16 4.01
N ILE A 128 -22.82 -13.11 3.60
CA ILE A 128 -21.44 -12.86 4.03
C ILE A 128 -21.43 -11.81 5.15
N GLY A 129 -20.90 -12.20 6.30
CA GLY A 129 -20.67 -11.28 7.42
C GLY A 129 -19.40 -10.46 7.24
N ALA A 130 -19.29 -9.36 7.99
CA ALA A 130 -18.03 -8.61 8.07
C ALA A 130 -16.91 -9.51 8.64
N GLY A 131 -15.69 -9.35 8.10
CA GLY A 131 -14.48 -10.07 8.55
C GLY A 131 -14.06 -9.74 9.97
N ASP A 132 -14.29 -8.50 10.39
CA ASP A 132 -14.03 -7.96 11.71
C ASP A 132 -14.94 -6.74 11.95
N GLN A 133 -15.00 -6.25 13.19
CA GLN A 133 -15.60 -4.97 13.50
C GLN A 133 -14.80 -3.82 12.87
N GLY A 134 -15.47 -2.77 12.41
CA GLY A 134 -14.78 -1.66 11.74
C GLY A 134 -15.61 -0.40 11.56
N MET A 135 -14.90 0.68 11.22
CA MET A 135 -15.46 1.97 10.85
C MET A 135 -14.74 2.44 9.59
N MET A 136 -15.50 2.91 8.60
CA MET A 136 -14.99 3.34 7.30
C MET A 136 -15.37 4.80 7.07
N VAL A 137 -14.45 5.59 6.52
CA VAL A 137 -14.68 6.99 6.15
C VAL A 137 -14.35 7.16 4.67
N GLY A 138 -15.34 7.60 3.89
CA GLY A 138 -15.14 8.06 2.52
C GLY A 138 -15.05 9.59 2.48
N PHE A 139 -14.16 10.13 1.66
CA PHE A 139 -14.00 11.56 1.46
C PHE A 139 -13.82 11.90 -0.02
N ALA A 140 -14.40 13.03 -0.45
CA ALA A 140 -14.20 13.60 -1.77
C ALA A 140 -14.35 15.12 -1.70
N CYS A 141 -13.59 15.85 -2.52
CA CYS A 141 -13.71 17.30 -2.67
C CYS A 141 -13.40 17.73 -4.10
N ASN A 142 -13.86 18.90 -4.53
CA ASN A 142 -13.65 19.39 -5.90
C ASN A 142 -12.38 20.26 -6.07
N GLU A 143 -11.37 20.07 -5.22
CA GLU A 143 -10.10 20.80 -5.30
C GLU A 143 -9.23 20.36 -6.49
N THR A 144 -9.33 19.09 -6.88
CA THR A 144 -8.60 18.49 -8.01
C THR A 144 -9.52 17.70 -8.95
N PRO A 145 -9.14 17.43 -10.21
CA PRO A 145 -9.94 16.64 -11.15
C PRO A 145 -10.26 15.21 -10.67
N GLU A 146 -9.36 14.61 -9.91
CA GLU A 146 -9.50 13.28 -9.29
C GLU A 146 -10.31 13.29 -7.98
N LEU A 147 -10.90 14.43 -7.63
CA LEU A 147 -11.76 14.65 -6.46
C LEU A 147 -11.07 14.46 -5.09
N MET A 148 -9.77 14.77 -5.02
CA MET A 148 -8.94 14.61 -3.82
C MET A 148 -8.47 15.97 -3.26
N PRO A 149 -8.09 16.05 -1.96
CA PRO A 149 -7.48 17.26 -1.42
C PRO A 149 -6.16 17.58 -2.14
N LEU A 150 -5.95 18.86 -2.48
CA LEU A 150 -4.76 19.27 -3.23
C LEU A 150 -3.42 18.88 -2.55
N PRO A 151 -3.24 18.98 -1.21
CA PRO A 151 -1.99 18.64 -0.55
C PRO A 151 -1.53 17.20 -0.76
N ILE A 152 -2.45 16.22 -0.64
CA ILE A 152 -2.13 14.81 -0.82
C ILE A 152 -1.95 14.46 -2.29
N ALA A 153 -2.77 15.03 -3.18
CA ALA A 153 -2.63 14.87 -4.63
C ALA A 153 -1.25 15.32 -5.13
N LEU A 154 -0.78 16.49 -4.69
CA LEU A 154 0.56 16.99 -5.03
C LEU A 154 1.67 16.12 -4.42
N SER A 155 1.52 15.69 -3.17
CA SER A 155 2.52 14.84 -2.50
C SER A 155 2.68 13.50 -3.25
N HIS A 156 1.59 12.83 -3.59
CA HIS A 156 1.59 11.62 -4.41
C HIS A 156 2.20 11.86 -5.79
N SER A 157 1.79 12.92 -6.49
CA SER A 157 2.31 13.27 -7.82
C SER A 157 3.83 13.46 -7.81
N ILE A 158 4.38 14.10 -6.78
CA ILE A 158 5.84 14.27 -6.63
C ILE A 158 6.52 12.91 -6.45
N CYS A 159 6.03 12.04 -5.55
CA CYS A 159 6.60 10.71 -5.35
C CYS A 159 6.52 9.83 -6.61
N GLN A 160 5.39 9.87 -7.33
CA GLN A 160 5.23 9.19 -8.60
C GLN A 160 6.23 9.71 -9.65
N LYS A 161 6.39 11.03 -9.77
CA LYS A 161 7.38 11.61 -10.69
C LYS A 161 8.82 11.28 -10.30
N MET A 162 9.16 11.20 -9.02
CA MET A 162 10.45 10.69 -8.58
C MET A 162 10.66 9.25 -9.08
N ALA A 163 9.73 8.34 -8.81
CA ALA A 163 9.84 6.95 -9.25
C ALA A 163 9.97 6.83 -10.79
N GLU A 164 9.14 7.55 -11.55
CA GLU A 164 9.21 7.60 -13.02
C GLU A 164 10.58 8.07 -13.52
N ARG A 165 11.11 9.17 -12.96
CA ARG A 165 12.38 9.78 -13.41
C ARG A 165 13.61 8.98 -13.00
N ARG A 166 13.49 8.17 -11.95
CA ARG A 166 14.50 7.15 -11.61
C ARG A 166 14.45 6.02 -12.63
N LYS A 167 13.26 5.45 -12.86
CA LYS A 167 13.07 4.27 -13.73
C LYS A 167 13.37 4.54 -15.21
N ASP A 168 13.11 5.76 -15.69
CA ASP A 168 13.42 6.17 -17.07
C ASP A 168 14.89 6.60 -17.27
N GLY A 169 15.68 6.63 -16.20
CA GLY A 169 17.10 7.00 -16.24
C GLY A 169 17.38 8.51 -16.34
N THR A 170 16.37 9.38 -16.25
CA THR A 170 16.57 10.84 -16.23
C THR A 170 17.43 11.26 -15.03
N PHE A 171 17.22 10.64 -13.86
CA PHE A 171 18.01 10.83 -12.65
C PHE A 171 18.67 9.51 -12.23
N PRO A 172 19.78 9.11 -12.90
CA PRO A 172 20.40 7.80 -12.68
C PRO A 172 21.07 7.67 -11.30
N TRP A 173 21.30 8.79 -10.62
CA TRP A 173 21.83 8.84 -9.26
C TRP A 173 20.78 8.58 -8.18
N MET A 174 19.49 8.62 -8.53
CA MET A 174 18.40 8.49 -7.56
C MET A 174 18.15 7.01 -7.25
N ARG A 175 18.00 6.69 -5.96
CA ARG A 175 17.73 5.35 -5.45
C ARG A 175 16.24 5.21 -5.09
N PRO A 176 15.73 3.99 -4.80
CA PRO A 176 14.29 3.74 -4.70
C PRO A 176 13.55 4.53 -3.61
N ASP A 177 14.14 4.70 -2.41
CA ASP A 177 13.47 5.35 -1.28
C ASP A 177 13.37 6.87 -1.46
N GLY A 178 12.19 7.42 -1.21
CA GLY A 178 11.90 8.83 -1.33
C GLY A 178 10.61 9.23 -0.62
N LYS A 179 10.55 10.51 -0.25
CA LYS A 179 9.46 11.13 0.52
C LYS A 179 9.17 12.51 -0.04
N SER A 180 7.91 12.90 -0.02
CA SER A 180 7.47 14.25 -0.33
C SER A 180 6.52 14.76 0.74
N GLN A 181 6.56 16.07 1.01
CA GLN A 181 5.60 16.73 1.87
C GLN A 181 5.25 18.09 1.27
N VAL A 182 3.96 18.39 1.21
CA VAL A 182 3.43 19.62 0.62
C VAL A 182 2.53 20.32 1.63
N THR A 183 2.91 21.55 1.98
CA THR A 183 2.07 22.46 2.76
C THR A 183 1.39 23.44 1.81
N VAL A 184 0.07 23.50 1.87
CA VAL A 184 -0.77 24.41 1.07
C VAL A 184 -1.39 25.44 1.99
N GLU A 185 -1.34 26.71 1.58
CA GLU A 185 -2.12 27.78 2.18
C GLU A 185 -3.54 27.72 1.61
N TYR A 186 -4.52 27.66 2.51
CA TYR A 186 -5.93 27.73 2.20
C TYR A 186 -6.51 29.08 2.65
N GLU A 187 -7.47 29.60 1.88
CA GLU A 187 -8.23 30.80 2.20
C GLU A 187 -9.72 30.48 2.05
N TYR A 188 -10.49 30.66 3.14
CA TYR A 188 -11.92 30.31 3.21
C TYR A 188 -12.25 28.89 2.70
N GLY A 189 -11.36 27.93 3.00
CA GLY A 189 -11.53 26.53 2.63
C GLY A 189 -11.19 26.20 1.17
N LYS A 190 -10.57 27.11 0.42
CA LYS A 190 -10.07 26.85 -0.94
C LYS A 190 -8.54 26.89 -0.98
N PRO A 191 -7.87 25.98 -1.72
CA PRO A 191 -6.43 26.07 -1.94
C PRO A 191 -6.07 27.42 -2.61
N LYS A 192 -5.10 28.13 -2.05
CA LYS A 192 -4.64 29.44 -2.55
C LYS A 192 -3.28 29.34 -3.22
N ARG A 193 -2.31 28.73 -2.55
CA ARG A 193 -0.96 28.49 -3.08
C ARG A 193 -0.24 27.38 -2.32
N VAL A 194 0.77 26.80 -2.94
CA VAL A 194 1.75 25.97 -2.24
C VAL A 194 2.64 26.89 -1.38
N HIS A 195 2.70 26.61 -0.09
CA HIS A 195 3.53 27.34 0.87
C HIS A 195 4.94 26.75 0.94
N THR A 196 5.03 25.42 1.08
CA THR A 196 6.30 24.71 1.23
C THR A 196 6.24 23.35 0.56
N VAL A 197 7.34 22.98 -0.10
CA VAL A 197 7.57 21.64 -0.64
C VAL A 197 8.84 21.10 -0.01
N ILE A 198 8.78 19.90 0.53
CA ILE A 198 9.93 19.14 1.01
C ILE A 198 10.02 17.87 0.17
N MET A 199 11.24 17.57 -0.28
CA MET A 199 11.58 16.31 -0.92
C MET A 199 12.80 15.73 -0.22
N SER A 200 12.73 14.46 0.11
CA SER A 200 13.88 13.68 0.57
C SER A 200 13.96 12.46 -0.32
N THR A 201 15.12 12.21 -0.93
CA THR A 201 15.31 11.04 -1.78
C THR A 201 16.64 10.41 -1.47
N GLN A 202 16.67 9.08 -1.47
CA GLN A 202 17.89 8.31 -1.40
C GLN A 202 18.67 8.52 -2.70
N HIS A 203 19.98 8.73 -2.61
CA HIS A 203 20.81 9.01 -3.78
C HIS A 203 22.18 8.35 -3.68
N ASN A 204 22.88 8.28 -4.81
CA ASN A 204 24.31 7.98 -4.86
C ASN A 204 25.08 9.07 -4.08
N PRO A 205 26.05 8.70 -3.20
CA PRO A 205 26.87 9.67 -2.46
C PRO A 205 27.71 10.63 -3.31
N GLU A 206 27.88 10.39 -4.61
CA GLU A 206 28.66 11.24 -5.51
C GLU A 206 27.91 12.49 -6.03
N VAL A 207 26.64 12.68 -5.63
CA VAL A 207 25.82 13.86 -5.98
C VAL A 207 25.65 14.79 -4.80
#